data_AF-A0A927SZ37-F1
#
_entry.id   AF-A0A927SZ37-F1
#
_cell.length_a   1.000
_cell.length_b   1.000
_cell.length_c   1.000
_cell.angle_alpha   90.00
_cell.angle_beta   90.00
_cell.angle_gamma   90.00
#
_symmetry.space_group_name_H-M   'P 1'
#
loop_
_entity.id
_entity.type
_entity.pdbx_description
1 polymer ?
#
loop_
_entity_poly.entity_id
_entity_poly.type
_entity_poly.pdbx_seq_one_letter_code
_entity_poly.pdbx_strand_id
1 'polypeptide(L)'
;MLDEAWHPVTAPASYCMADIFHACRAFLCSESEYICSNVKGFLKTPYAITSPITVTKNEMILSAKELRADGWLPEAIKVGKNLLGPADWLRAALCVLCGEDVVTVKPEQWQIDMDQFAKLRDLDLKLKWIDTKHLMDNYLSQRSRLQSWTIRLPEGYPRKIAL
;
A
#
# COMPACT_ATOMS: atom_id res chain seq x y z
N MET A 1 0.13 -34.26 2.42
CA MET A 1 -0.82 -33.15 2.69
C MET A 1 -0.11 -31.80 2.60
N LEU A 2 0.62 -31.53 1.52
CA LEU A 2 1.20 -30.20 1.22
C LEU A 2 0.57 -29.60 -0.05
N ASP A 3 -0.06 -30.44 -0.87
CA ASP A 3 -0.64 -30.06 -2.15
C ASP A 3 -2.01 -29.37 -2.03
N GLU A 4 -2.74 -29.55 -0.93
CA GLU A 4 -4.04 -28.89 -0.71
C GLU A 4 -3.91 -27.41 -0.31
N ALA A 5 -2.72 -26.96 0.11
CA ALA A 5 -2.48 -25.59 0.58
C ALA A 5 -1.86 -24.66 -0.49
N TRP A 6 -1.57 -25.18 -1.69
CA TRP A 6 -0.82 -24.47 -2.74
C TRP A 6 -1.56 -24.44 -4.08
N HIS A 7 -2.87 -24.21 -4.06
CA HIS A 7 -3.59 -23.81 -5.27
C HIS A 7 -3.41 -22.29 -5.50
N PRO A 8 -3.29 -21.82 -6.75
CA PRO A 8 -3.47 -20.40 -7.04
C PRO A 8 -4.86 -20.02 -6.54
N VAL A 9 -4.90 -19.12 -5.58
CA VAL A 9 -6.13 -18.57 -5.03
C VAL A 9 -6.87 -17.88 -6.18
N THR A 10 -7.91 -18.53 -6.72
CA THR A 10 -8.69 -18.05 -7.88
C THR A 10 -9.57 -16.86 -7.54
N ALA A 11 -9.92 -16.69 -6.26
CA ALA A 11 -10.55 -15.50 -5.71
C ALA A 11 -9.89 -15.20 -4.35
N PRO A 12 -9.26 -14.02 -4.15
CA PRO A 12 -8.65 -13.69 -2.88
C PRO A 12 -9.72 -13.62 -1.78
N ALA A 13 -9.67 -14.56 -0.82
CA ALA A 13 -10.51 -14.53 0.39
C ALA A 13 -10.29 -13.25 1.23
N SER A 14 -9.24 -12.48 0.93
CA SER A 14 -8.90 -11.24 1.61
C SER A 14 -7.99 -10.33 0.78
N TYR A 15 -8.21 -9.02 0.91
CA TYR A 15 -7.42 -7.99 0.25
C TYR A 15 -6.53 -7.25 1.25
N CYS A 16 -5.33 -6.84 0.82
CA CYS A 16 -4.49 -5.88 1.53
C CYS A 16 -4.51 -4.51 0.85
N MET A 17 -3.97 -3.48 1.52
CA MET A 17 -3.92 -2.13 0.96
C MET A 17 -3.09 -2.07 -0.32
N ALA A 18 -2.03 -2.88 -0.41
CA ALA A 18 -1.23 -2.98 -1.63
C ALA A 18 -2.03 -3.58 -2.80
N ASP A 19 -2.92 -4.55 -2.56
CA ASP A 19 -3.81 -5.06 -3.61
C ASP A 19 -4.75 -3.96 -4.11
N ILE A 20 -5.35 -3.19 -3.19
CA ILE A 20 -6.27 -2.10 -3.54
C ILE A 20 -5.53 -1.03 -4.35
N PHE A 21 -4.31 -0.68 -3.96
CA PHE A 21 -3.46 0.26 -4.70
C PHE A 21 -3.24 -0.19 -6.15
N HIS A 22 -2.83 -1.45 -6.34
CA HIS A 22 -2.59 -2.00 -7.68
C HIS A 22 -3.88 -2.16 -8.49
N ALA A 23 -5.00 -2.50 -7.84
CA ALA A 23 -6.31 -2.52 -8.47
C ALA A 23 -6.73 -1.13 -8.96
N CYS A 24 -6.57 -0.09 -8.13
CA CYS A 24 -6.83 1.29 -8.55
C CYS A 24 -5.98 1.68 -9.76
N ARG A 25 -4.70 1.30 -9.78
CA ARG A 25 -3.81 1.52 -10.93
C ARG A 25 -4.33 0.81 -12.18
N ALA A 26 -4.74 -0.45 -12.08
CA ALA A 26 -5.31 -1.21 -13.20
C ALA A 26 -6.60 -0.56 -13.73
N PHE A 27 -7.53 -0.20 -12.84
CA PHE A 27 -8.81 0.42 -13.22
C PHE A 27 -8.63 1.82 -13.83
N LEU A 28 -7.72 2.64 -13.31
CA LEU A 28 -7.35 3.91 -13.95
C LEU A 28 -6.72 3.70 -15.34
N CYS A 29 -6.08 2.55 -15.57
CA CYS A 29 -5.58 2.13 -16.89
C CYS A 29 -6.67 1.49 -17.77
N SER A 30 -7.94 1.54 -17.37
CA SER A 30 -9.09 0.96 -18.08
C SER A 30 -9.10 -0.57 -18.15
N GLU A 31 -8.38 -1.24 -17.25
CA GLU A 31 -8.52 -2.68 -17.06
C GLU A 31 -9.88 -2.98 -16.43
N SER A 32 -10.58 -4.01 -16.92
CA SER A 32 -11.90 -4.41 -16.40
C SER A 32 -11.82 -5.29 -15.15
N GLU A 33 -10.65 -5.89 -14.92
CA GLU A 33 -10.39 -6.81 -13.83
C GLU A 33 -8.98 -6.61 -13.28
N TYR A 34 -8.80 -6.93 -12.00
CA TYR A 34 -7.49 -7.01 -11.38
C TYR A 34 -7.39 -8.29 -10.56
N ILE A 35 -6.42 -9.14 -10.89
CA ILE A 35 -6.15 -10.37 -10.16
C ILE A 35 -5.07 -10.08 -9.12
N CYS A 36 -5.40 -10.29 -7.85
CA CYS A 36 -4.46 -10.09 -6.76
C CYS A 36 -3.25 -11.04 -6.91
N SER A 37 -2.06 -10.53 -6.60
CA SER A 37 -0.81 -11.26 -6.77
C SER A 37 0.11 -11.07 -5.55
N ASN A 38 1.36 -11.52 -5.68
CA ASN A 38 2.39 -11.31 -4.66
C ASN A 38 2.83 -9.84 -4.63
N VAL A 39 2.15 -9.06 -3.80
CA VAL A 39 2.46 -7.65 -3.57
C VAL A 39 3.55 -7.46 -2.52
N LYS A 40 4.37 -6.43 -2.71
CA LYS A 40 5.52 -6.12 -1.84
C LYS A 40 5.36 -4.71 -1.29
N GLY A 41 5.48 -4.58 0.03
CA GLY A 41 5.32 -3.28 0.68
C GLY A 41 6.56 -2.40 0.51
N PHE A 42 6.56 -1.23 1.14
CA PHE A 42 7.60 -0.24 0.92
C PHE A 42 8.99 -0.69 1.38
N LEU A 43 10.02 -0.31 0.63
CA LEU A 43 11.42 -0.51 1.00
C LEU A 43 11.93 0.55 1.98
N LYS A 44 11.39 1.76 1.88
CA LYS A 44 11.65 2.91 2.75
C LYS A 44 10.33 3.57 3.15
N THR A 45 10.38 4.47 4.11
CA THR A 45 9.22 5.30 4.46
C THR A 45 8.73 6.03 3.21
N PRO A 46 7.46 5.85 2.81
CA PRO A 46 6.93 6.54 1.65
C PRO A 46 6.75 8.03 1.94
N TYR A 47 6.78 8.81 0.87
CA TYR A 47 6.48 10.23 0.90
C TYR A 47 5.03 10.46 1.38
N ALA A 48 4.81 11.60 2.02
CA ALA A 48 3.49 12.09 2.40
C ALA A 48 3.45 13.61 2.16
N ILE A 49 2.36 14.10 1.57
CA ILE A 49 2.22 15.53 1.30
C ILE A 49 2.13 16.33 2.60
N THR A 50 2.65 17.56 2.59
CA THR A 50 2.65 18.47 3.76
C THR A 50 1.70 19.65 3.62
N SER A 51 1.15 19.87 2.43
CA SER A 51 0.11 20.85 2.13
C SER A 51 -0.93 20.24 1.19
N PRO A 52 -2.17 20.78 1.14
CA PRO A 52 -3.18 20.30 0.20
C PRO A 52 -2.72 20.40 -1.26
N ILE A 53 -2.97 19.36 -2.03
CA ILE A 53 -2.63 19.27 -3.46
C ILE A 53 -3.89 18.93 -4.25
N THR A 54 -4.16 19.71 -5.29
CA THR A 54 -5.22 19.44 -6.26
C THR A 54 -4.64 18.76 -7.49
N VAL A 55 -5.28 17.68 -7.92
CA VAL A 55 -4.95 16.90 -9.12
C VAL A 55 -6.21 16.64 -9.94
N THR A 56 -6.02 16.50 -11.24
CA THR A 56 -7.10 16.16 -12.17
C THR A 56 -7.14 14.66 -12.46
N LYS A 57 -8.31 14.16 -12.88
CA LYS A 57 -8.49 12.79 -13.38
C LYS A 57 -7.48 12.42 -14.48
N ASN A 58 -7.21 13.34 -15.40
CA ASN A 58 -6.25 13.09 -16.48
C ASN A 58 -4.82 12.92 -15.95
N GLU A 59 -4.39 13.74 -15.00
CA GLU A 59 -3.08 13.58 -14.36
C GLU A 59 -2.98 12.26 -13.59
N MET A 60 -4.06 11.84 -12.93
CA MET A 60 -4.13 10.56 -12.22
C MET A 60 -4.01 9.38 -13.19
N ILE A 61 -4.74 9.39 -14.31
CA ILE A 61 -4.66 8.34 -15.34
C ILE A 61 -3.25 8.28 -15.93
N LEU A 62 -2.63 9.43 -16.23
CA LEU A 62 -1.26 9.47 -16.73
C LEU A 62 -0.27 8.90 -15.70
N SER A 63 -0.40 9.27 -14.43
CA SER A 63 0.45 8.73 -13.37
C SER A 63 0.29 7.21 -13.21
N ALA A 64 -0.93 6.68 -13.33
CA ALA A 64 -1.20 5.23 -13.24
C ALA A 64 -0.49 4.45 -14.35
N LYS A 65 -0.42 5.02 -15.56
CA LYS A 65 0.29 4.42 -16.71
C LYS A 65 1.80 4.42 -16.53
N GLU A 66 2.36 5.39 -15.80
CA GLU A 66 3.79 5.45 -15.48
C GLU A 66 4.19 4.52 -14.34
N LEU A 67 3.24 4.09 -13.50
CA LEU A 67 3.50 3.13 -12.43
C LEU A 67 3.84 1.74 -12.97
N ARG A 68 4.88 1.13 -12.38
CA ARG A 68 5.29 -0.24 -12.66
C ARG A 68 4.25 -1.23 -12.15
N ALA A 69 3.84 -2.18 -13.00
CA ALA A 69 2.93 -3.27 -12.64
C ALA A 69 3.69 -4.51 -12.10
N ASP A 70 4.70 -4.31 -11.26
CA ASP A 70 5.58 -5.39 -10.77
C ASP A 70 5.32 -5.80 -9.32
N GLY A 71 4.21 -5.33 -8.75
CA GLY A 71 3.77 -5.65 -7.40
C GLY A 71 4.46 -4.84 -6.30
N TRP A 72 5.47 -4.02 -6.60
CA TRP A 72 6.10 -3.14 -5.62
C TRP A 72 5.29 -1.86 -5.41
N LEU A 73 5.18 -1.44 -4.14
CA LEU A 73 4.70 -0.10 -3.84
C LEU A 73 5.81 0.95 -3.99
N PRO A 74 5.58 2.04 -4.73
CA PRO A 74 6.56 3.12 -4.91
C PRO A 74 6.75 3.91 -3.61
N GLU A 75 7.89 4.59 -3.46
CA GLU A 75 8.12 5.52 -2.34
C GLU A 75 7.39 6.86 -2.57
N ALA A 76 7.28 7.30 -3.82
CA ALA A 76 6.61 8.53 -4.23
C ALA A 76 6.14 8.41 -5.69
N ILE A 77 5.12 9.18 -6.07
CA ILE A 77 4.46 9.09 -7.37
C ILE A 77 4.31 10.49 -7.95
N LYS A 78 4.78 10.67 -9.18
CA LYS A 78 4.60 11.94 -9.90
C LYS A 78 3.19 12.00 -10.47
N VAL A 79 2.48 13.10 -10.22
CA VAL A 79 1.14 13.37 -10.74
C VAL A 79 1.10 14.78 -11.31
N GLY A 80 1.21 14.89 -12.63
CA GLY A 80 1.42 16.17 -13.30
C GLY A 80 2.70 16.85 -12.80
N LYS A 81 2.56 18.04 -12.21
CA LYS A 81 3.67 18.78 -11.59
C LYS A 81 3.91 18.44 -10.11
N ASN A 82 3.02 17.67 -9.51
CA ASN A 82 3.03 17.37 -8.08
C ASN A 82 3.71 16.02 -7.80
N LEU A 83 4.11 15.85 -6.54
CA LEU A 83 4.56 14.57 -6.00
C LEU A 83 3.57 14.14 -4.92
N LEU A 84 3.06 12.91 -5.01
CA LEU A 84 2.17 12.31 -4.03
C LEU A 84 2.82 11.12 -3.36
N GLY A 85 2.45 10.90 -2.09
CA GLY A 85 2.66 9.63 -1.43
C GLY A 85 1.76 8.54 -2.00
N PRO A 86 2.07 7.25 -1.81
CA PRO A 86 1.20 6.14 -2.18
C PRO A 86 -0.18 6.20 -1.52
N ALA A 87 -0.26 6.66 -0.26
CA ALA A 87 -1.54 6.88 0.43
C ALA A 87 -2.33 8.04 -0.19
N ASP A 88 -1.67 9.16 -0.44
CA ASP A 88 -2.30 10.35 -1.04
C ASP A 88 -2.78 10.05 -2.47
N TRP A 89 -1.98 9.33 -3.24
CA TRP A 89 -2.32 8.86 -4.57
C TRP A 89 -3.50 7.88 -4.53
N LEU A 90 -3.53 6.95 -3.57
CA LEU A 90 -4.64 6.01 -3.42
C LEU A 90 -5.96 6.73 -3.13
N ARG A 91 -5.96 7.71 -2.21
CA ARG A 91 -7.14 8.55 -1.93
C ARG A 91 -7.61 9.26 -3.21
N ALA A 92 -6.69 9.91 -3.93
CA ALA A 92 -7.01 10.57 -5.18
C ALA A 92 -7.57 9.61 -6.24
N ALA A 93 -6.97 8.42 -6.37
CA ALA A 93 -7.38 7.42 -7.32
C ALA A 93 -8.79 6.90 -7.03
N LEU A 94 -9.11 6.66 -5.75
CA LEU A 94 -10.45 6.27 -5.32
C LEU A 94 -11.49 7.34 -5.66
N CYS A 95 -11.24 8.61 -5.36
CA CYS A 95 -12.12 9.73 -5.75
C CYS A 95 -12.35 9.78 -7.26
N VAL A 96 -11.30 9.64 -8.07
CA VAL A 96 -11.40 9.62 -9.54
C VAL A 96 -12.23 8.43 -10.04
N LEU A 97 -12.02 7.24 -9.47
CA LEU A 97 -12.78 6.04 -9.80
C LEU A 97 -14.26 6.14 -9.37
N CYS A 98 -14.55 6.93 -8.34
CA CYS A 98 -15.91 7.30 -7.95
C CYS A 98 -16.54 8.41 -8.82
N GLY A 99 -15.82 8.91 -9.83
CA GLY A 99 -16.34 9.86 -10.82
C GLY A 99 -15.93 11.31 -10.62
N GLU A 100 -15.03 11.62 -9.67
CA GLU A 100 -14.51 12.98 -9.52
C GLU A 100 -13.50 13.33 -10.63
N ASP A 101 -13.69 14.47 -11.29
CA ASP A 101 -12.76 14.95 -12.33
C ASP A 101 -11.59 15.76 -11.74
N VAL A 102 -11.78 16.34 -10.55
CA VAL A 102 -10.77 17.15 -9.83
C VAL A 102 -10.83 16.78 -8.36
N VAL A 103 -9.70 16.37 -7.80
CA VAL A 103 -9.58 15.90 -6.41
C VAL A 103 -8.57 16.75 -5.67
N THR A 104 -8.91 17.16 -4.44
CA THR A 104 -7.97 17.83 -3.53
C THR A 104 -7.61 16.89 -2.39
N VAL A 105 -6.37 16.43 -2.37
CA VAL A 105 -5.84 15.59 -1.29
C VAL A 105 -5.26 16.48 -0.21
N LYS A 106 -5.55 16.15 1.06
CA LYS A 106 -5.04 16.88 2.23
C LYS A 106 -3.95 16.07 2.92
N PRO A 107 -3.02 16.73 3.63
CA PRO A 107 -2.00 16.04 4.44
C PRO A 107 -2.65 15.15 5.50
N GLU A 108 -2.35 13.85 5.42
CA GLU A 108 -2.88 12.84 6.34
C GLU A 108 -1.85 11.75 6.60
N GLN A 109 -2.11 10.88 7.58
CA GLN A 109 -1.22 9.76 7.85
C GLN A 109 -1.23 8.77 6.68
N TRP A 110 -0.05 8.36 6.23
CA TRP A 110 0.11 7.32 5.21
C TRP A 110 0.06 5.90 5.82
N GLN A 111 0.40 5.79 7.10
CA GLN A 111 0.54 4.52 7.78
C GLN A 111 -0.85 4.00 8.14
N ILE A 112 -1.09 2.70 7.88
CA ILE A 112 -2.31 2.07 8.37
C ILE A 112 -2.30 2.06 9.90
N ASP A 113 -3.48 2.04 10.51
CA ASP A 113 -3.63 1.95 11.96
C ASP A 113 -2.90 0.71 12.50
N MET A 114 -1.74 0.95 13.11
CA MET A 114 -0.84 -0.08 13.62
C MET A 114 -1.40 -0.73 14.90
N ASP A 115 -2.42 -0.17 15.53
CA ASP A 115 -3.05 -0.78 16.70
C ASP A 115 -3.81 -2.06 16.32
N GLN A 116 -4.28 -2.16 15.07
CA GLN A 116 -4.79 -3.42 14.51
C GLN A 116 -3.70 -4.49 14.32
N PHE A 117 -2.44 -4.08 14.31
CA PHE A 117 -1.29 -4.95 14.07
C PHE A 117 -0.30 -4.86 15.23
N ALA A 118 -0.78 -4.98 16.48
CA ALA A 118 0.04 -4.83 17.68
C ALA A 118 1.34 -5.65 17.64
N LYS A 119 1.30 -6.89 17.16
CA LYS A 119 2.52 -7.73 16.98
C LYS A 119 3.54 -7.12 16.02
N LEU A 120 3.09 -6.44 14.96
CA LEU A 120 3.96 -5.74 14.01
C LEU A 120 4.43 -4.39 14.57
N ARG A 121 3.53 -3.66 15.23
CA ARG A 121 3.80 -2.38 15.89
C ARG A 121 4.89 -2.55 16.95
N ASP A 122 4.75 -3.57 17.78
CA ASP A 122 5.60 -3.84 18.95
C ASP A 122 6.76 -4.79 18.60
N LEU A 123 6.93 -5.14 17.32
CA LEU A 123 8.05 -5.94 16.87
C LEU A 123 9.37 -5.23 17.19
N ASP A 124 10.20 -5.94 17.94
CA ASP A 124 11.55 -5.53 18.31
C ASP A 124 12.43 -6.78 18.27
N LEU A 125 13.31 -6.83 17.27
CA LEU A 125 14.19 -7.96 16.99
C LEU A 125 15.58 -7.76 17.60
N LYS A 126 15.85 -6.60 18.22
CA LYS A 126 17.09 -6.34 18.92
C LYS A 126 17.34 -7.42 19.96
N LEU A 127 18.50 -8.10 19.85
CA LEU A 127 18.92 -9.19 20.75
C LEU A 127 17.97 -10.42 20.79
N LYS A 128 16.96 -10.51 19.91
CA LYS A 128 16.00 -11.63 19.87
C LYS A 128 16.13 -12.49 18.63
N TRP A 129 16.86 -12.03 17.61
CA TRP A 129 17.08 -12.74 16.36
C TRP A 129 18.49 -13.34 16.33
N ILE A 130 18.56 -14.68 16.27
CA ILE A 130 19.77 -15.53 16.15
C ILE A 130 20.93 -15.01 17.00
N ASP A 131 21.02 -15.40 18.29
CA ASP A 131 22.14 -15.28 19.28
C ASP A 131 23.33 -14.33 18.99
N THR A 132 23.09 -13.20 18.36
CA THR A 132 24.12 -12.24 17.95
C THR A 132 23.92 -11.01 18.80
N LYS A 133 24.74 -10.92 19.85
CA LYS A 133 24.84 -9.75 20.75
C LYS A 133 25.18 -8.43 20.04
N HIS A 134 25.41 -8.46 18.73
CA HIS A 134 25.77 -7.34 17.89
C HIS A 134 24.65 -6.87 16.94
N LEU A 135 23.51 -7.57 16.88
CA LEU A 135 22.40 -7.11 16.06
C LEU A 135 21.78 -5.86 16.68
N MET A 136 22.03 -4.72 16.05
CA MET A 136 21.54 -3.42 16.53
C MET A 136 20.07 -3.14 16.18
N ASP A 137 19.45 -3.96 15.31
CA ASP A 137 18.07 -3.80 14.82
C ASP A 137 17.73 -2.37 14.37
N ASN A 138 18.65 -1.74 13.65
CA ASN A 138 18.44 -0.41 13.07
C ASN A 138 17.49 -0.43 11.85
N TYR A 139 17.11 -1.62 11.38
CA TYR A 139 16.45 -1.78 10.08
C TYR A 139 15.28 -2.78 10.10
N LEU A 140 15.42 -3.96 10.72
CA LEU A 140 14.47 -5.06 10.53
C LEU A 140 13.09 -4.77 11.14
N SER A 141 13.05 -4.25 12.37
CA SER A 141 11.78 -3.91 13.01
C SER A 141 11.04 -2.79 12.26
N GLN A 142 11.75 -1.74 11.84
CA GLN A 142 11.15 -0.65 11.06
C GLN A 142 10.70 -1.13 9.68
N ARG A 143 11.53 -1.93 9.00
CA ARG A 143 11.22 -2.52 7.70
C ARG A 143 9.99 -3.42 7.75
N SER A 144 9.78 -4.12 8.86
CA SER A 144 8.59 -4.93 9.09
C SER A 144 7.33 -4.07 9.17
N ARG A 145 7.36 -2.93 9.87
CA ARG A 145 6.23 -1.99 9.93
C ARG A 145 5.86 -1.43 8.55
N LEU A 146 6.83 -1.27 7.65
CA LEU A 146 6.59 -0.89 6.24
C LEU A 146 5.85 -1.97 5.43
N GLN A 147 5.75 -3.21 5.93
CA GLN A 147 4.95 -4.29 5.31
C GLN A 147 3.51 -4.33 5.80
N SER A 148 3.11 -3.40 6.65
CA SER A 148 1.73 -3.29 7.12
C SER A 148 0.71 -3.26 5.97
N TRP A 149 1.05 -2.59 4.85
CA TRP A 149 0.22 -2.51 3.65
C TRP A 149 0.01 -3.84 2.91
N THR A 150 0.87 -4.84 3.13
CA THR A 150 0.75 -6.17 2.49
C THR A 150 0.05 -7.20 3.38
N ILE A 151 -0.34 -6.83 4.61
CA ILE A 151 -1.04 -7.74 5.49
C ILE A 151 -2.48 -7.92 5.00
N ARG A 152 -2.80 -9.17 4.66
CA ARG A 152 -4.15 -9.64 4.36
C ARG A 152 -4.86 -9.98 5.67
N LEU A 153 -6.06 -9.44 5.86
CA LEU A 153 -6.89 -9.70 7.04
C LEU A 153 -7.90 -10.80 6.72
N PRO A 154 -8.25 -11.71 7.64
CA PRO A 154 -9.28 -12.72 7.39
C PRO A 154 -10.60 -12.12 6.92
N GLU A 155 -11.38 -12.90 6.16
CA GLU A 155 -12.72 -12.52 5.75
C GLU A 155 -13.58 -12.14 6.98
N GLY A 156 -14.32 -11.03 6.87
CA GLY A 156 -15.15 -10.51 7.96
C GLY A 156 -14.42 -9.72 9.05
N TYR A 157 -13.08 -9.61 9.02
CA TYR A 157 -12.34 -8.77 9.98
C TYR A 157 -12.38 -7.28 9.54
N PRO A 158 -12.93 -6.36 10.36
CA PRO A 158 -13.04 -4.96 9.97
C PRO A 158 -11.65 -4.33 9.87
N ARG A 159 -11.29 -3.86 8.67
CA ARG A 159 -10.08 -3.06 8.46
C ARG A 159 -10.41 -1.61 8.82
N LYS A 160 -9.83 -1.06 9.89
CA LYS A 160 -9.92 0.39 10.11
C LYS A 160 -8.84 1.03 9.26
N ILE A 161 -9.27 1.75 8.24
CA ILE A 161 -8.39 2.50 7.36
C ILE A 161 -8.62 3.97 7.69
N ALA A 162 -7.57 4.66 8.13
CA ALA A 162 -7.57 6.12 8.12
C ALA A 162 -7.18 6.55 6.68
N LEU A 163 -8.15 6.44 5.77
CA LEU A 163 -8.06 7.03 4.43
C LEU A 163 -8.77 8.39 4.43
#